data_AF-A0A965U2P2-F1
#
_entry.id   AF-A0A965U2P2-F1
#
_cell.length_a   1.000
_cell.length_b   1.000
_cell.length_c   1.000
_cell.angle_alpha   90.00
_cell.angle_beta   90.00
_cell.angle_gamma   90.00
#
_symmetry.space_group_name_H-M   'P 1'
#
loop_
_entity.id
_entity.type
_entity.pdbx_description
1 polymer ?
#
loop_
_entity_poly.entity_id
_entity_poly.type
_entity_poly.pdbx_seq_one_letter_code
_entity_poly.pdbx_strand_id
1 'polypeptide(L)'
;MKERILSYAQDMEDIILWNVLKDVKNGQYVDVGANDPWDISVTQLFYDKGWRGINIEPLQDMHEALEQVRPEDTNLKMGAGQRCETIELLLAGNGSTCE
;
A
#
# COMPACT_ATOMS: atom_id res chain seq x y z
N MET A 1 -2.27 -13.62 -26.52
CA MET A 1 -1.88 -14.33 -25.27
C MET A 1 -2.54 -13.61 -24.11
N LYS A 2 -3.05 -14.33 -23.10
CA LYS A 2 -3.56 -13.69 -21.89
C LYS A 2 -2.38 -13.17 -21.07
N GLU A 3 -2.45 -11.91 -20.66
CA GLU A 3 -1.51 -11.33 -19.71
C GLU A 3 -1.61 -12.08 -18.37
N ARG A 4 -0.47 -12.41 -17.77
CA ARG A 4 -0.42 -12.94 -16.39
C ARG A 4 -0.20 -11.76 -15.45
N ILE A 5 -1.06 -11.62 -14.46
CA ILE A 5 -0.98 -10.58 -13.45
C ILE A 5 -0.70 -11.27 -12.12
N LEU A 6 0.32 -10.79 -11.41
CA LEU A 6 0.62 -11.21 -10.04
C LEU A 6 -0.23 -10.37 -9.09
N SER A 7 -0.83 -11.04 -8.10
CA SER A 7 -1.56 -10.40 -7.02
C SER A 7 -0.67 -10.35 -5.78
N TYR A 8 -0.73 -9.23 -5.07
CA TYR A 8 0.03 -8.96 -3.85
C TYR A 8 -0.90 -8.88 -2.61
N ALA A 9 -2.20 -8.66 -2.82
CA ALA A 9 -3.18 -8.55 -1.76
C ALA A 9 -3.62 -9.91 -1.19
N GLN A 10 -3.95 -9.96 0.11
CA GLN A 10 -4.36 -11.17 0.83
C GLN A 10 -5.55 -11.91 0.16
N ASP A 11 -6.52 -11.16 -0.36
CA ASP A 11 -7.75 -11.69 -0.96
C ASP A 11 -7.94 -11.25 -2.43
N MET A 12 -6.84 -11.01 -3.14
CA MET A 12 -6.83 -10.57 -4.55
C MET A 12 -7.58 -9.24 -4.81
N GLU A 13 -7.68 -8.40 -3.79
CA GLU A 13 -8.38 -7.11 -3.87
C GLU A 13 -7.77 -6.19 -4.93
N ASP A 14 -6.44 -6.25 -5.08
CA ASP A 14 -5.70 -5.56 -6.14
C ASP A 14 -6.15 -5.97 -7.55
N ILE A 15 -6.40 -7.26 -7.78
CA ILE A 15 -6.91 -7.78 -9.07
C ILE A 15 -8.35 -7.35 -9.32
N ILE A 16 -9.18 -7.35 -8.28
CA ILE A 16 -10.58 -6.89 -8.38
C ILE A 16 -10.59 -5.41 -8.79
N LEU A 17 -9.82 -4.58 -8.09
CA LEU A 17 -9.68 -3.17 -8.40
C LEU A 17 -9.06 -2.95 -9.78
N TRP A 18 -8.02 -3.70 -10.14
CA TRP A 18 -7.38 -3.60 -11.45
C TRP A 18 -8.35 -3.91 -12.59
N ASN A 19 -9.23 -4.90 -12.43
CA ASN A 19 -10.22 -5.20 -13.46
C ASN A 19 -11.19 -4.05 -13.73
N VAL A 20 -11.46 -3.21 -12.73
CA VAL A 20 -12.33 -2.04 -12.83
C VAL A 20 -11.54 -0.80 -13.30
N LEU A 21 -10.28 -0.65 -12.89
CA LEU A 21 -9.51 0.58 -13.02
C LEU A 21 -8.41 0.57 -14.10
N LYS A 22 -8.09 -0.58 -14.70
CA LYS A 22 -7.00 -0.75 -15.68
C LYS A 22 -7.01 0.20 -16.88
N ASP A 23 -8.17 0.74 -17.24
CA ASP A 23 -8.29 1.69 -18.36
C ASP A 23 -7.87 3.12 -17.97
N VAL A 24 -7.73 3.39 -16.67
CA VAL A 24 -7.17 4.65 -16.14
C VAL A 24 -5.64 4.60 -16.26
N LYS A 25 -5.10 5.50 -17.08
CA LYS A 25 -3.66 5.63 -17.31
C LYS A 25 -3.04 6.54 -16.26
N ASN A 26 -1.89 6.14 -15.71
CA ASN A 26 -1.12 6.93 -14.75
C ASN A 26 -1.98 7.45 -13.59
N GLY A 27 -2.82 6.59 -13.02
CA GLY A 27 -3.67 6.99 -11.92
C GLY A 27 -2.85 7.25 -10.65
N GLN A 28 -3.54 7.74 -9.63
CA GLN A 28 -2.96 8.05 -8.33
C GLN A 28 -3.77 7.39 -7.23
N TYR A 29 -3.10 6.99 -6.16
CA TYR A 29 -3.71 6.40 -4.97
C TYR A 29 -3.23 7.09 -3.71
N VAL A 30 -4.02 6.94 -2.65
CA VAL A 30 -3.62 7.22 -1.28
C VAL A 30 -3.82 5.93 -0.51
N ASP A 31 -2.71 5.35 -0.03
CA ASP A 31 -2.69 4.10 0.72
C ASP A 31 -2.56 4.41 2.21
N VAL A 32 -3.58 4.07 2.99
CA VAL A 32 -3.68 4.44 4.41
C VAL A 32 -3.50 3.19 5.25
N GLY A 33 -2.39 3.11 5.98
CA GLY A 33 -1.93 1.84 6.56
C GLY A 33 -1.25 0.99 5.49
N ALA A 34 -0.32 1.60 4.75
CA ALA A 34 0.31 0.97 3.58
C ALA A 34 1.13 -0.27 3.92
N ASN A 35 1.61 -0.40 5.17
CA ASN A 35 2.30 -1.58 5.69
C ASN A 35 3.46 -2.05 4.78
N ASP A 36 3.67 -3.36 4.62
CA ASP A 36 4.71 -3.91 3.76
C ASP A 36 4.45 -3.57 2.27
N PRO A 37 5.45 -3.10 1.52
CA PRO A 37 5.26 -2.71 0.12
C PRO A 37 4.90 -3.89 -0.80
N TRP A 38 5.12 -5.14 -0.42
CA TRP A 38 4.80 -6.31 -1.25
C TRP A 38 3.76 -7.21 -0.61
N ASP A 39 3.88 -7.48 0.69
CA ASP A 39 3.01 -8.43 1.37
C ASP A 39 1.67 -7.78 1.72
N ILE A 40 0.58 -8.40 1.28
CA ILE A 40 -0.79 -7.93 1.49
C ILE A 40 -1.02 -6.53 0.87
N SER A 41 -0.17 -6.10 -0.07
CA SER A 41 -0.26 -4.77 -0.69
C SER A 41 -1.35 -4.71 -1.76
N VAL A 42 -2.35 -3.86 -1.55
CA VAL A 42 -3.39 -3.59 -2.56
C VAL A 42 -2.89 -2.67 -3.69
N THR A 43 -1.81 -1.92 -3.43
CA THR A 43 -1.29 -0.86 -4.31
C THR A 43 -0.06 -1.26 -5.13
N GLN A 44 0.63 -2.35 -4.78
CA GLN A 44 1.82 -2.83 -5.51
C GLN A 44 1.56 -3.11 -6.99
N LEU A 45 0.44 -3.76 -7.31
CA LEU A 45 0.05 -3.98 -8.70
C LEU A 45 -0.10 -2.66 -9.47
N PHE A 46 -0.68 -1.63 -8.85
CA PHE A 46 -0.88 -0.33 -9.48
C PHE A 46 0.45 0.39 -9.70
N TYR A 47 1.36 0.34 -8.72
CA TYR A 47 2.70 0.89 -8.84
C TYR A 47 3.47 0.27 -10.03
N ASP A 48 3.43 -1.05 -10.16
CA ASP A 48 4.05 -1.77 -11.28
C ASP A 48 3.43 -1.41 -12.64
N LYS A 49 2.17 -0.96 -12.64
CA LYS A 49 1.45 -0.46 -13.81
C LYS A 49 1.64 1.04 -14.04
N GLY A 50 2.58 1.67 -13.33
CA GLY A 50 2.98 3.07 -13.54
C GLY A 50 2.13 4.09 -12.77
N TRP A 51 1.25 3.66 -11.88
CA TRP A 51 0.56 4.57 -10.97
C TRP A 51 1.52 5.04 -9.88
N ARG A 52 1.31 6.25 -9.37
CA ARG A 52 2.11 6.82 -8.28
C ARG A 52 1.21 7.43 -7.24
N GLY A 53 1.56 7.27 -5.97
CA GLY A 53 0.67 7.61 -4.88
C GLY A 53 1.35 8.17 -3.64
N ILE A 54 0.53 8.23 -2.60
CA ILE A 54 0.95 8.60 -1.24
C ILE A 54 0.75 7.38 -0.36
N ASN A 55 1.81 6.89 0.27
CA ASN A 55 1.75 5.83 1.28
C ASN A 55 1.81 6.47 2.67
N ILE A 56 0.83 6.18 3.52
CA ILE A 56 0.74 6.68 4.89
C ILE A 56 0.92 5.48 5.83
N GLU A 57 2.06 5.44 6.52
CA GLU A 57 2.43 4.30 7.36
C GLU A 57 3.20 4.77 8.61
N PRO A 58 2.65 4.63 9.83
CA PRO A 58 3.31 5.11 11.04
C PRO A 58 4.46 4.21 11.55
N LEU A 59 4.55 2.94 11.16
CA LEU A 59 5.61 2.02 11.59
C LEU A 59 6.94 2.35 10.91
N GLN A 60 8.01 2.50 11.69
CA GLN A 60 9.34 2.87 11.19
C GLN A 60 9.84 1.90 10.12
N ASP A 61 9.83 0.60 10.42
CA ASP A 61 10.43 -0.41 9.54
C ASP A 61 9.66 -0.52 8.20
N MET A 62 8.32 -0.40 8.25
CA MET A 62 7.48 -0.44 7.05
C MET A 62 7.64 0.84 6.22
N HIS A 63 7.71 2.00 6.86
CA HIS A 63 8.00 3.27 6.19
C HIS A 63 9.35 3.25 5.48
N GLU A 64 10.40 2.74 6.12
CA GLU A 64 11.73 2.59 5.50
C GLU A 64 11.70 1.62 4.32
N ALA A 65 10.93 0.53 4.41
CA ALA A 65 10.74 -0.39 3.30
C ALA A 65 10.03 0.29 2.13
N LEU A 66 8.96 1.04 2.40
CA LEU A 66 8.25 1.83 1.39
C LEU A 66 9.18 2.85 0.72
N GLU A 67 10.01 3.59 1.47
CA GLU A 67 10.97 4.53 0.87
C GLU A 67 11.97 3.85 -0.08
N GLN A 68 12.43 2.65 0.26
CA GLN A 68 13.37 1.89 -0.56
C GLN A 68 12.73 1.32 -1.83
N VAL A 69 11.50 0.82 -1.72
CA VAL A 69 10.82 0.06 -2.77
C VAL A 69 9.95 0.93 -3.66
N ARG A 70 9.42 2.02 -3.09
CA ARG A 70 8.52 2.99 -3.71
C ARG A 70 9.16 4.39 -3.76
N PRO A 71 10.38 4.57 -4.31
CA PRO A 71 11.04 5.88 -4.32
C PRO A 71 10.30 6.94 -5.15
N GLU A 72 9.38 6.51 -6.03
CA GLU A 72 8.56 7.42 -6.85
C GLU A 72 7.23 7.81 -6.20
N ASP A 73 6.86 7.16 -5.09
CA ASP A 73 5.72 7.56 -4.27
C ASP A 73 6.14 8.57 -3.19
N THR A 74 5.16 9.28 -2.65
CA THR A 74 5.37 10.07 -1.42
C THR A 74 5.10 9.16 -0.21
N ASN A 75 6.14 8.82 0.54
CA ASN A 75 6.04 7.95 1.72
C ASN A 75 6.04 8.78 3.00
N LEU A 76 4.93 8.75 3.74
CA LEU A 76 4.70 9.57 4.94
C LEU A 76 4.69 8.69 6.19
N LYS A 77 5.65 8.94 7.09
CA LYS A 77 5.73 8.26 8.39
C LYS A 77 4.78 8.87 9.42
N MET A 78 3.48 8.64 9.24
CA MET A 78 2.44 9.18 10.13
C MET A 78 1.15 8.36 10.06
N GLY A 79 0.26 8.55 11.03
CA GLY A 79 -1.11 8.07 10.95
C GLY A 79 -2.02 9.09 10.24
N ALA A 80 -3.13 8.61 9.68
CA ALA A 80 -4.19 9.47 9.14
C ALA A 80 -5.30 9.67 10.18
N GLY A 81 -5.67 10.93 10.45
CA GLY A 81 -6.69 11.27 11.45
C GLY A 81 -7.32 12.63 11.21
N GLN A 82 -8.38 12.94 11.97
CA GLN A 82 -9.14 14.19 11.84
C GLN A 82 -8.34 15.44 12.26
N ARG A 83 -7.34 15.28 13.12
CA ARG A 83 -6.51 16.38 13.63
C ARG A 83 -5.04 16.06 13.45
N CYS A 84 -4.22 17.10 13.29
CA CYS A 84 -2.79 16.98 13.35
C CYS A 84 -2.35 16.98 14.82
N GLU A 85 -2.02 15.79 15.33
CA GLU A 85 -1.60 15.59 16.71
C GLU A 85 -0.68 14.37 16.84
N THR A 86 0.09 14.32 17.91
CA THR A 86 0.89 13.15 18.28
C THR A 86 0.10 12.31 19.27
N ILE A 87 -0.12 11.05 18.93
CA ILE A 87 -0.77 10.06 19.80
C ILE A 87 0.15 8.85 19.96
N GLU A 88 -0.08 8.09 21.02
CA GLU A 88 0.58 6.79 21.21
C GLU A 88 -0.03 5.76 20.25
N LEU A 89 0.83 5.14 19.43
CA LEU A 89 0.42 4.04 18.57
C LEU A 89 0.41 2.74 19.38
N LEU A 90 -0.78 2.20 19.61
CA LEU A 90 -0.95 0.91 20.28
C LEU A 90 -0.95 -0.21 19.24
N LEU A 91 0.08 -1.05 19.28
CA LEU A 91 0.21 -2.23 18.42
C LEU A 91 -0.25 -3.46 19.20
N ALA A 92 -1.44 -3.98 18.87
CA ALA A 92 -1.99 -5.17 19.51
C ALA A 92 -1.39 -6.46 18.88
N GLY A 93 -0.12 -6.75 19.17
CA GLY A 93 0.55 -7.99 18.76
C GLY A 93 0.68 -8.17 17.23
N ASN A 94 1.50 -9.14 16.84
CA ASN A 94 1.87 -9.48 15.45
C ASN A 94 0.72 -10.20 14.71
N GLY A 95 -0.53 -9.88 15.03
CA GLY A 95 -1.70 -10.63 14.65
C GLY A 95 -2.20 -10.30 13.26
N SER A 96 -1.55 -10.85 12.23
CA SER A 96 -2.22 -11.21 10.98
C SER A 96 -2.39 -12.73 10.99
N THR A 97 -3.57 -13.23 11.36
CA THR A 97 -3.97 -14.65 11.27
C THR A 97 -3.70 -15.21 9.85
N CYS A 98 -3.20 -16.42 9.54
CA CYS A 98 -3.06 -17.72 10.19
C CYS A 98 -2.03 -18.60 9.42
N GLU A 99 -0.98 -19.12 10.09
CA GLU A 99 -0.47 -20.51 10.16
C GLU A 99 0.89 -20.55 10.89
#